data_AF-A0A3T2I4J2-F1
#
_entry.id   AF-A0A3T2I4J2-F1
#
_cell.length_a   1.000
_cell.length_b   1.000
_cell.length_c   1.000
_cell.angle_alpha   90.00
_cell.angle_beta   90.00
_cell.angle_gamma   90.00
#
_symmetry.space_group_name_H-M   'P 1'
#
loop_
_entity.id
_entity.type
_entity.pdbx_description
1 polymer ?
#
loop_
_entity_poly.entity_id
_entity_poly.type
_entity_poly.pdbx_seq_one_letter_code
_entity_poly.pdbx_strand_id
1 'polypeptide(L)'
;MTSTIKISEKDKVFQIATEAGWVERTGMQVTIDGIDFAIYPERTLTQVFLHVNEISSGASLLNYPINLIDFLDVTTRNTAIEFYKDKVIPLIQKLIEFNGLDKFRKEVEKAKKYMVETHGERPEIEDIEEDDE
;
A
#
# COMPACT_ATOMS: atom_id res chain seq x y z
N MET A 1 -9.27 -18.39 7.64
CA MET A 1 -8.96 -18.88 6.27
C MET A 1 -7.52 -18.49 5.98
N THR A 2 -6.74 -19.29 5.27
CA THR A 2 -5.41 -18.86 4.81
C THR A 2 -5.59 -17.95 3.60
N SER A 3 -5.47 -16.63 3.79
CA SER A 3 -5.49 -15.69 2.66
C SER A 3 -4.34 -15.99 1.70
N THR A 4 -4.58 -15.79 0.41
CA THR A 4 -3.49 -15.85 -0.58
C THR A 4 -2.71 -14.54 -0.50
N ILE A 5 -1.45 -14.60 -0.05
CA ILE A 5 -0.57 -13.45 0.08
C ILE A 5 0.57 -13.58 -0.92
N LYS A 6 0.79 -12.53 -1.72
CA LYS A 6 1.96 -12.40 -2.59
C LYS A 6 2.64 -11.06 -2.31
N ILE A 7 3.96 -11.06 -2.32
CA ILE A 7 4.78 -9.86 -2.12
C ILE A 7 5.64 -9.70 -3.36
N SER A 8 5.68 -8.50 -3.91
CA SER A 8 6.54 -8.15 -5.05
C SER A 8 8.03 -8.38 -4.74
N GLU A 9 8.80 -8.76 -5.76
CA GLU A 9 10.25 -9.01 -5.63
C GLU A 9 11.05 -7.71 -5.47
N LYS A 10 10.71 -6.71 -6.29
CA LYS A 10 11.26 -5.35 -6.25
C LYS A 10 10.19 -4.36 -5.79
N ASP A 11 10.64 -3.23 -5.25
CA ASP A 11 9.77 -2.10 -4.96
C ASP A 11 9.32 -1.44 -6.27
N LYS A 12 8.16 -0.79 -6.23
CA LYS A 12 7.55 -0.14 -7.40
C LYS A 12 7.13 1.27 -7.05
N VAL A 13 6.96 2.10 -8.07
CA VAL A 13 6.28 3.39 -7.95
C VAL A 13 4.77 3.15 -8.01
N PHE A 14 4.01 3.89 -7.23
CA PHE A 14 2.54 3.88 -7.20
C PHE A 14 2.00 5.31 -7.25
N GLN A 15 0.88 5.50 -7.94
CA GLN A 15 0.09 6.73 -7.83
C GLN A 15 -0.90 6.60 -6.67
N ILE A 16 -0.73 7.45 -5.67
CA ILE A 16 -1.58 7.50 -4.48
C ILE A 16 -2.45 8.76 -4.52
N ALA A 17 -3.73 8.63 -4.17
CA ALA A 17 -4.64 9.76 -4.11
C ALA A 17 -4.46 10.53 -2.79
N THR A 18 -4.21 11.84 -2.89
CA THR A 18 -4.09 12.76 -1.76
C THR A 18 -5.02 13.96 -1.97
N GLU A 19 -5.26 14.77 -0.94
CA GLU A 19 -6.05 16.01 -1.08
C GLU A 19 -5.49 16.98 -2.13
N ALA A 20 -4.18 16.89 -2.45
CA ALA A 20 -3.51 17.72 -3.44
C ALA A 20 -3.55 17.12 -4.86
N GLY A 21 -4.13 15.93 -5.06
CA GLY A 21 -4.05 15.19 -6.31
C GLY A 21 -3.31 13.85 -6.17
N TRP A 22 -3.00 13.29 -7.34
CA TRP A 22 -2.19 12.09 -7.48
C TRP A 22 -0.73 12.38 -7.15
N VAL A 23 -0.13 11.54 -6.33
CA VAL A 23 1.26 11.67 -5.92
C VAL A 23 1.97 10.33 -6.03
N GLU A 24 3.16 10.34 -6.62
CA GLU A 24 4.02 9.17 -6.71
C GLU A 24 4.63 8.80 -5.36
N ARG A 25 4.59 7.51 -5.06
CA ARG A 25 5.24 6.90 -3.89
C ARG A 25 5.92 5.61 -4.28
N THR A 26 7.15 5.43 -3.84
CA THR A 26 7.87 4.16 -3.99
C THR A 26 7.63 3.29 -2.77
N GLY A 27 7.32 2.02 -2.99
CA GLY A 27 7.14 1.07 -1.89
C GLY A 27 6.95 -0.36 -2.36
N MET A 28 6.39 -1.17 -1.47
CA MET A 28 6.18 -2.59 -1.68
C MET A 28 4.74 -2.88 -2.10
N GLN A 29 4.56 -3.62 -3.20
CA GLN A 29 3.26 -4.21 -3.54
C GLN A 29 3.05 -5.50 -2.75
N VAL A 30 1.91 -5.61 -2.08
CA VAL A 30 1.40 -6.82 -1.43
C VAL A 30 0.00 -7.12 -1.97
N THR A 31 -0.18 -8.32 -2.51
CA THR A 31 -1.50 -8.81 -2.95
C THR A 31 -2.08 -9.69 -1.86
N ILE A 32 -3.29 -9.37 -1.38
CA ILE A 32 -4.03 -10.17 -0.39
C ILE A 32 -5.40 -10.48 -0.97
N ASP A 33 -5.73 -11.77 -1.12
CA ASP A 33 -7.02 -12.24 -1.64
C ASP A 33 -7.42 -11.61 -2.99
N GLY A 34 -6.40 -11.37 -3.82
CA GLY A 34 -6.51 -10.80 -5.15
C GLY A 34 -6.66 -9.27 -5.20
N ILE A 35 -6.45 -8.59 -4.07
CA ILE A 35 -6.46 -7.13 -3.97
C ILE A 35 -5.03 -6.64 -3.77
N ASP A 36 -4.62 -5.67 -4.57
CA ASP A 36 -3.27 -5.12 -4.57
C ASP A 36 -3.17 -3.89 -3.64
N PHE A 37 -2.22 -3.96 -2.72
CA PHE A 37 -1.93 -2.88 -1.77
C PHE A 37 -0.49 -2.39 -1.93
N ALA A 38 -0.29 -1.09 -1.83
CA ALA A 38 1.02 -0.46 -1.71
C ALA A 38 1.30 -0.19 -0.23
N ILE A 39 2.50 -0.56 0.23
CA ILE A 39 2.99 -0.27 1.58
C ILE A 39 4.25 0.58 1.45
N TYR A 40 4.26 1.75 2.07
CA TYR A 40 5.44 2.63 2.10
C TYR A 40 5.55 3.40 3.41
N PRO A 41 6.78 3.65 3.91
CA PRO A 41 7.00 4.49 5.08
C PRO A 41 7.05 5.97 4.69
N GLU A 42 6.42 6.82 5.49
CA GLU A 42 6.58 8.27 5.47
C GLU A 42 7.12 8.75 6.81
N ARG A 43 8.25 9.45 6.79
CA ARG A 43 8.92 9.95 7.99
C ARG A 43 8.50 11.39 8.26
N THR A 44 8.11 11.65 9.49
CA THR A 44 8.07 13.01 10.06
C THR A 44 9.26 13.20 11.01
N LEU A 45 9.41 14.39 11.60
CA LEU A 45 10.51 14.68 12.53
C LEU A 45 10.54 13.77 13.77
N THR A 46 9.38 13.28 14.22
CA THR A 46 9.24 12.56 15.49
C THR A 46 8.59 11.19 15.36
N GLN A 47 8.02 10.86 14.20
CA GLN A 47 7.17 9.70 14.00
C GLN A 47 7.31 9.18 12.58
N VAL A 48 7.24 7.86 12.42
CA VAL A 48 7.15 7.23 11.10
C VAL A 48 5.78 6.61 10.96
N PHE A 49 5.16 6.79 9.79
CA PHE A 49 3.89 6.19 9.44
C PHE A 49 4.10 5.20 8.31
N LEU A 50 3.56 3.99 8.46
CA LEU A 50 3.39 3.06 7.35
C LEU A 50 2.03 3.32 6.74
N HIS A 51 2.05 3.80 5.51
CA HIS A 51 0.88 3.98 4.69
C HIS A 51 0.58 2.67 3.99
N VAL A 52 -0.69 2.28 4.01
CA VAL A 52 -1.24 1.19 3.22
C VAL A 52 -2.35 1.76 2.37
N ASN A 53 -2.19 1.66 1.05
CA ASN A 53 -3.15 2.15 0.07
C ASN A 53 -3.58 1.01 -0.84
N GLU A 54 -4.85 0.98 -1.20
CA GLU A 54 -5.31 0.08 -2.26
C GLU A 54 -4.89 0.67 -3.61
N ILE A 55 -4.20 -0.12 -4.43
CA ILE A 55 -3.46 0.40 -5.58
C ILE A 55 -4.41 0.93 -6.67
N SER A 56 -5.50 0.23 -6.97
CA SER A 56 -6.35 0.58 -8.12
C SER A 56 -7.10 1.91 -7.94
N SER A 57 -7.54 2.19 -6.72
CA SER A 57 -8.16 3.46 -6.34
C SER A 57 -7.16 4.50 -5.86
N GLY A 58 -5.96 4.08 -5.41
CA GLY A 58 -5.01 4.94 -4.71
C GLY A 58 -5.47 5.36 -3.31
N ALA A 59 -6.63 4.90 -2.84
CA ALA A 59 -7.22 5.32 -1.58
C ALA A 59 -6.45 4.73 -0.39
N SER A 60 -6.30 5.53 0.67
CA SER A 60 -5.70 5.07 1.92
C SER A 60 -6.64 4.09 2.64
N LEU A 61 -6.10 2.92 2.99
CA LEU A 61 -6.78 1.93 3.82
C LEU A 61 -6.40 2.09 5.29
N LEU A 62 -5.10 2.27 5.56
CA LEU A 62 -4.54 2.32 6.90
C LEU A 62 -3.31 3.21 6.91
N ASN A 63 -3.21 4.07 7.93
CA ASN A 63 -1.98 4.75 8.29
C ASN A 63 -1.58 4.27 9.68
N TYR A 64 -0.50 3.48 9.76
CA TYR A 64 -0.07 2.82 10.98
C TYR A 64 1.19 3.50 11.54
N PRO A 65 1.15 4.15 12.72
CA PRO A 65 2.35 4.70 13.32
C PRO A 65 3.28 3.58 13.79
N ILE A 66 4.56 3.65 13.41
CA ILE A 66 5.61 2.75 13.92
C ILE A 66 6.62 3.51 14.76
N ASN A 67 7.17 2.87 15.78
CA ASN A 67 8.23 3.47 16.57
C ASN A 67 9.45 3.73 15.67
N LEU A 68 10.11 4.87 15.87
CA LEU A 68 11.34 5.22 15.14
C LEU A 68 12.43 4.15 15.32
N ILE A 69 12.54 3.54 16.50
CA ILE A 69 13.51 2.46 16.78
C ILE A 69 13.20 1.22 15.94
N ASP A 70 11.95 0.73 15.97
CA ASP A 70 11.53 -0.42 15.17
C ASP A 70 11.84 -0.21 13.68
N PHE A 71 11.67 1.02 13.21
CA PHE A 71 11.97 1.37 11.84
C PHE A 71 13.47 1.48 11.53
N LEU A 72 14.28 1.96 12.47
CA LEU A 72 15.73 1.97 12.33
C LEU A 72 16.32 0.55 12.33
N ASP A 73 15.66 -0.41 12.97
CA ASP A 73 16.05 -1.83 12.95
C ASP A 73 15.70 -2.51 11.60
N VAL A 74 14.71 -1.96 10.87
CA VAL A 74 14.33 -2.39 9.52
C VAL A 74 15.27 -1.75 8.49
N THR A 75 16.50 -2.27 8.41
CA THR A 75 17.57 -1.70 7.58
C THR A 75 17.63 -2.28 6.16
N THR A 76 16.95 -3.41 5.92
CA THR A 76 16.95 -4.11 4.63
C THR A 76 15.52 -4.39 4.16
N ARG A 77 15.37 -4.64 2.85
CA ARG A 77 14.08 -5.07 2.30
C ARG A 77 13.56 -6.35 2.95
N ASN A 78 14.42 -7.35 3.16
CA ASN A 78 14.02 -8.60 3.79
C ASN A 78 13.51 -8.39 5.22
N THR A 79 14.19 -7.55 6.01
CA THR A 79 13.70 -7.18 7.34
C THR A 79 12.38 -6.40 7.28
N ALA A 80 12.15 -5.61 6.24
CA ALA A 80 10.87 -4.90 6.05
C ALA A 80 9.74 -5.86 5.71
N ILE A 81 10.00 -6.85 4.84
CA ILE A 81 9.04 -7.91 4.50
C ILE A 81 8.60 -8.65 5.77
N GLU A 82 9.55 -9.09 6.59
CA GLU A 82 9.23 -9.82 7.82
C GLU A 82 8.43 -8.94 8.79
N PHE A 83 8.81 -7.67 8.95
CA PHE A 83 8.04 -6.72 9.74
C PHE A 83 6.59 -6.55 9.21
N TYR A 84 6.41 -6.42 7.89
CA TYR A 84 5.09 -6.28 7.29
C TYR A 84 4.24 -7.54 7.44
N LYS A 85 4.83 -8.73 7.25
CA LYS A 85 4.15 -10.01 7.50
C LYS A 85 3.66 -10.15 8.94
N ASP A 86 4.45 -9.68 9.90
CA ASP A 86 4.11 -9.82 11.32
C ASP A 86 3.15 -8.74 11.83
N LYS A 87 3.26 -7.52 11.32
CA LYS A 87 2.60 -6.34 11.90
C LYS A 87 1.52 -5.73 11.02
N VAL A 88 1.71 -5.70 9.70
CA VAL A 88 0.86 -4.91 8.79
C VAL A 88 -0.15 -5.79 8.06
N ILE A 89 0.30 -6.86 7.41
CA ILE A 89 -0.53 -7.80 6.65
C ILE A 89 -1.68 -8.37 7.51
N PRO A 90 -1.47 -8.78 8.78
CA PRO A 90 -2.56 -9.27 9.62
C PRO A 90 -3.62 -8.21 9.92
N LEU A 91 -3.27 -6.92 9.94
CA LEU A 91 -4.24 -5.84 10.11
C LEU A 91 -5.10 -5.66 8.87
N ILE A 92 -4.49 -5.73 7.68
CA ILE A 92 -5.21 -5.67 6.40
C ILE A 92 -6.19 -6.86 6.30
N GLN A 93 -5.73 -8.07 6.61
CA GLN A 93 -6.59 -9.26 6.62
C GLN A 93 -7.77 -9.09 7.57
N LYS A 94 -7.55 -8.61 8.80
CA LYS A 94 -8.64 -8.33 9.75
C LYS A 94 -9.65 -7.31 9.22
N LEU A 95 -9.20 -6.27 8.52
CA LEU A 95 -10.09 -5.28 7.90
C LEU A 95 -10.93 -5.89 6.78
N ILE A 96 -10.34 -6.75 5.95
CA ILE A 96 -11.05 -7.50 4.89
C ILE A 96 -12.06 -8.45 5.52
N GLU A 97 -11.65 -9.24 6.52
CA GLU A 97 -12.51 -10.20 7.23
C GLU A 97 -13.69 -9.51 7.93
N PHE A 98 -13.43 -8.39 8.62
CA PHE A 98 -14.46 -7.63 9.34
C PHE A 98 -15.54 -7.09 8.40
N ASN A 99 -15.17 -6.64 7.21
CA ASN A 99 -16.12 -6.13 6.22
C ASN A 99 -16.75 -7.23 5.36
N GLY A 100 -16.08 -8.38 5.22
CA GLY A 100 -16.35 -9.38 4.21
C GLY A 100 -15.75 -9.00 2.86
N LEU A 101 -15.10 -9.95 2.19
CA LEU A 101 -14.32 -9.72 0.96
C LEU A 101 -15.14 -9.06 -0.15
N ASP A 102 -16.38 -9.51 -0.40
CA ASP A 102 -17.23 -8.95 -1.45
C ASP A 102 -17.64 -7.51 -1.17
N LYS A 103 -17.88 -7.18 0.10
CA LYS A 103 -18.20 -5.81 0.51
C LYS A 103 -16.97 -4.93 0.38
N PHE A 104 -15.81 -5.42 0.81
CA PHE A 104 -14.54 -4.70 0.67
C PHE A 104 -14.25 -4.34 -0.79
N ARG A 105 -14.38 -5.31 -1.71
CA ARG A 105 -14.24 -5.07 -3.16
C ARG A 105 -15.20 -4.02 -3.69
N LYS A 106 -16.45 -3.98 -3.21
CA LYS A 106 -17.42 -2.93 -3.58
C LYS A 106 -17.00 -1.55 -3.08
N GLU A 107 -16.43 -1.45 -1.87
CA GLU A 107 -15.92 -0.17 -1.36
C GLU A 107 -14.68 0.29 -2.15
N VAL A 108 -13.81 -0.63 -2.57
CA VAL A 108 -12.69 -0.30 -3.49
C VAL A 108 -13.20 0.28 -4.80
N GLU A 109 -14.19 -0.34 -5.44
CA GLU A 109 -14.77 0.19 -6.68
C GLU A 109 -15.45 1.56 -6.50
N LYS A 110 -16.09 1.80 -5.35
CA LYS A 110 -16.62 3.12 -5.02
C LYS A 110 -15.52 4.15 -4.84
N ALA A 111 -14.46 3.80 -4.09
CA ALA A 111 -13.31 4.67 -3.89
C ALA A 111 -12.66 5.02 -5.23
N LYS A 112 -12.48 4.05 -6.12
CA LYS A 112 -11.95 4.28 -7.47
C LYS A 112 -12.76 5.32 -8.24
N LYS A 113 -14.08 5.16 -8.29
CA LYS A 113 -14.98 6.14 -8.95
C LYS A 113 -14.86 7.52 -8.33
N TYR A 114 -14.88 7.58 -7.00
CA TYR A 114 -14.74 8.83 -6.26
C TYR A 114 -13.40 9.52 -6.56
N MET A 115 -12.30 8.78 -6.63
CA MET A 115 -10.98 9.36 -6.95
C MET A 115 -10.92 9.90 -8.38
N VAL A 116 -11.52 9.20 -9.35
CA VAL A 116 -11.64 9.72 -10.74
C VAL A 116 -12.47 11.00 -10.78
N GLU A 117 -13.59 11.06 -10.06
CA GLU A 117 -14.46 12.24 -10.02
C GLU A 117 -13.78 13.47 -9.38
N THR A 118 -12.89 13.25 -8.41
CA THR A 118 -12.29 14.33 -7.60
C THR A 118 -10.89 14.73 -8.04
N HIS A 119 -10.08 13.77 -8.49
CA HIS A 119 -8.66 13.98 -8.83
C HIS A 119 -8.34 13.66 -10.30
N GLY A 120 -9.34 13.25 -11.10
CA GLY A 120 -9.15 12.81 -12.48
C GLY A 120 -8.62 11.38 -12.58
N GLU A 121 -8.41 10.90 -13.81
CA GLU A 121 -7.85 9.57 -14.06
C GLU A 121 -6.49 9.42 -13.38
N ARG A 122 -6.26 8.25 -12.79
CA ARG A 122 -4.98 7.90 -12.17
C ARG A 122 -3.89 7.93 -13.25
N PRO A 123 -2.80 8.69 -13.06
CA PRO A 123 -1.72 8.71 -14.04
C PRO A 123 -1.15 7.31 -14.30
N GLU A 124 -0.73 7.07 -15.54
CA GLU A 124 0.08 5.90 -15.83
C GLU A 124 1.46 6.08 -15.17
N ILE A 125 2.02 4.98 -14.72
CA ILE A 125 3.38 4.95 -14.19
C ILE A 125 4.21 4.44 -15.35
N GLU A 126 5.09 5.29 -15.88
CA GLU A 126 6.07 4.84 -16.85
C GLU A 126 6.97 3.83 -16.13
N ASP A 127 6.88 2.55 -16.52
CA ASP A 127 7.92 1.58 -16.17
C ASP A 127 9.18 2.11 -16.84
N ILE A 128 10.07 2.71 -16.04
CA ILE A 128 11.44 2.94 -16.47
C ILE A 128 12.01 1.53 -16.58
N GLU A 129 11.93 0.93 -17.77
CA GLU A 129 12.70 -0.26 -18.11
C GLU A 129 14.14 0.06 -17.66
N GLU A 130 14.63 -0.64 -16.63
CA GLU A 130 16.05 -0.64 -16.32
C GLU A 130 16.71 -1.20 -17.57
N ASP A 131 17.27 -0.32 -18.42
CA ASP A 131 18.24 -0.72 -19.42
C ASP A 131 19.36 -1.46 -18.66
N ASP A 132 19.32 -2.79 -18.73
CA ASP A 132 20.41 -3.66 -18.28
C ASP A 132 21.64 -3.36 -19.18
N GLU A 133 22.50 -2.42 -18.76
CA GLU A 133 23.89 -2.30 -19.23
C GLU A 133 24.87 -3.12 -18.37
#